data_AF-A0A8J5QUI1-F1
#
_entry.id   AF-A0A8J5QUI1-F1
#
_cell.length_a   1.000
_cell.length_b   1.000
_cell.length_c   1.000
_cell.angle_alpha   90.00
_cell.angle_beta   90.00
_cell.angle_gamma   90.00
#
_symmetry.space_group_name_H-M   'P 1'
#
loop_
_entity.id
_entity.type
_entity.pdbx_description
1 polymer ?
#
loop_
_entity_poly.entity_id
_entity_poly.type
_entity_poly.pdbx_seq_one_letter_code
_entity_poly.pdbx_strand_id
1 'polypeptide(L)'
;MTSKVSKPTTPTDNGKVLVDGRETWSGKVDFLLSVIGFAVDLANVWRFPRAILELHQSSGLHDLGIVKWDIALCLFIVYIICYFSLWKGISTSGKVVWFTALFPYAVLLILLVRGVTLPGSGEGIKYYLSPNFTAITNAEVWVDAATQVFFSLGPGFGVLLAYASYNEYHNNVYSDALLTSLINSATSFIAGFVIFSVLGYMAHASGRSIKEVATEGPGLVFIVYPAAIATMPGSIFWALIFFMMLLTLGLDSSFGGSEAIITALSDEFPLIGNHREIFVACLFTLYFLVGLASCSQGGFYFFHLLDRYAAGYSMLFAVLAEAIAVSWIYGTDRFCADIKDMIGFAPGLYWRFIIVYGLMGYEPLTYDEYTYPLWANIIGWIIASSSVAMIPGMAIYKIIITPGTFCQRIKILTTPWRDTQQQTATMRSTVSSVANGAVRTSLLDEGGFVDILPKEQLDVTKEQIQVVLHPGDNGDPPPEPV
;
A
#
# COMPACT_ATOMS: atom_id res chain seq x y z
N MET A 1 18.33 34.55 -40.49
CA MET A 1 19.10 33.64 -39.62
C MET A 1 18.15 33.06 -38.58
N THR A 2 18.12 31.73 -38.42
CA THR A 2 17.17 31.01 -37.56
C THR A 2 17.51 31.14 -36.08
N SER A 3 16.59 31.61 -35.25
CA SER A 3 16.69 31.45 -33.80
C SER A 3 16.42 29.98 -33.43
N LYS A 4 17.30 29.39 -32.61
CA LYS A 4 17.08 28.05 -32.05
C LYS A 4 16.15 28.17 -30.85
N VAL A 5 14.98 27.56 -30.92
CA VAL A 5 14.16 27.31 -29.73
C VAL A 5 14.90 26.32 -28.84
N SER A 6 15.29 26.75 -27.65
CA SER A 6 15.91 25.90 -26.63
C SER A 6 14.87 24.93 -26.05
N LYS A 7 15.13 23.62 -26.13
CA LYS A 7 14.37 22.63 -25.37
C LYS A 7 14.56 22.88 -23.86
N PRO A 8 13.54 22.66 -23.01
CA PRO A 8 13.72 22.69 -21.57
C PRO A 8 14.66 21.55 -21.15
N THR A 9 15.67 21.88 -20.35
CA THR A 9 16.60 20.92 -19.75
C THR A 9 15.95 20.23 -18.56
N THR A 10 15.80 18.90 -18.62
CA THR A 10 15.50 18.07 -17.45
C THR A 10 16.64 18.19 -16.43
N PRO A 11 16.35 18.40 -15.13
CA PRO A 11 17.38 18.40 -14.10
C PRO A 11 17.85 16.96 -13.85
N THR A 12 19.05 16.62 -14.31
CA THR A 12 19.68 15.34 -14.01
C THR A 12 20.39 15.41 -12.66
N ASP A 13 19.78 14.83 -11.62
CA ASP A 13 20.52 14.45 -10.43
C ASP A 13 20.91 12.96 -10.51
N ASN A 14 22.20 12.67 -10.26
CA ASN A 14 22.75 11.33 -10.07
C ASN A 14 22.43 10.26 -11.15
N GLY A 15 22.29 10.66 -12.43
CA GLY A 15 22.38 9.74 -13.57
C GLY A 15 21.20 8.79 -13.80
N LYS A 16 20.05 9.01 -13.14
CA LYS A 16 18.79 8.32 -13.44
C LYS A 16 17.94 9.09 -14.46
N VAL A 17 17.19 8.37 -15.29
CA VAL A 17 16.26 8.96 -16.25
C VAL A 17 14.95 9.31 -15.54
N LEU A 18 14.75 10.60 -15.26
CA LEU A 18 13.43 11.12 -14.89
C LEU A 18 12.53 11.11 -16.13
N VAL A 19 11.48 10.30 -16.12
CA VAL A 19 10.36 10.43 -17.06
C VAL A 19 9.33 11.34 -16.38
N ASP A 20 9.03 12.49 -17.00
CA ASP A 20 8.14 13.54 -16.49
C ASP A 20 8.41 14.02 -15.04
N GLY A 21 9.64 13.86 -14.56
CA GLY A 21 10.07 14.34 -13.23
C GLY A 21 9.77 13.40 -12.06
N ARG A 22 9.22 12.19 -12.30
CA ARG A 22 8.94 11.20 -11.26
C ARG A 22 10.09 10.20 -11.10
N GLU A 23 10.27 9.66 -9.90
CA GLU A 23 11.25 8.59 -9.64
C GLU A 23 10.84 7.27 -10.31
N THR A 24 11.84 6.43 -10.61
CA THR A 24 11.67 5.06 -11.12
C THR A 24 12.60 4.09 -10.39
N TRP A 25 12.17 2.82 -10.30
CA TRP A 25 12.97 1.73 -9.71
C TRP A 25 14.31 1.57 -10.44
N SER A 26 15.40 1.24 -9.73
CA SER A 26 16.71 1.09 -10.38
C SER A 26 16.88 -0.26 -11.10
N GLY A 27 16.12 -1.27 -10.67
CA GLY A 27 15.87 -2.48 -11.42
C GLY A 27 14.63 -3.22 -10.92
N LYS A 28 14.16 -4.18 -11.72
CA LYS A 28 12.98 -5.00 -11.39
C LYS A 28 13.11 -5.77 -10.07
N VAL A 29 14.33 -6.12 -9.67
CA VAL A 29 14.59 -6.83 -8.40
C VAL A 29 14.30 -5.93 -7.20
N ASP A 30 14.59 -4.62 -7.26
CA ASP A 30 14.28 -3.68 -6.18
C ASP A 30 12.77 -3.66 -5.90
N PHE A 31 11.97 -3.52 -6.96
CA PHE A 31 10.50 -3.56 -6.89
C PHE A 31 10.01 -4.88 -6.28
N LEU A 32 10.46 -6.02 -6.80
CA LEU A 32 10.05 -7.32 -6.28
C LEU A 32 10.42 -7.51 -4.81
N LEU A 33 11.64 -7.12 -4.39
CA LEU A 33 12.06 -7.20 -3.00
C LEU A 33 11.25 -6.26 -2.08
N SER A 34 10.91 -5.05 -2.52
CA SER A 34 10.03 -4.15 -1.76
C SER A 34 8.62 -4.71 -1.59
N VAL A 35 8.02 -5.32 -2.63
CA VAL A 35 6.68 -5.93 -2.51
C VAL A 35 6.73 -7.21 -1.66
N ILE A 36 7.78 -8.03 -1.79
CA ILE A 36 8.00 -9.23 -0.97
C ILE A 36 8.20 -8.86 0.51
N GLY A 37 9.04 -7.86 0.81
CA GLY A 37 9.27 -7.41 2.19
C GLY A 37 8.04 -6.76 2.82
N PHE A 38 7.20 -6.09 2.02
CA PHE A 38 5.91 -5.59 2.49
C PHE A 38 4.91 -6.72 2.83
N ALA A 39 4.79 -7.74 1.97
CA ALA A 39 3.83 -8.83 2.15
C ALA A 39 4.29 -9.92 3.14
N VAL A 40 5.60 -10.11 3.31
CA VAL A 40 6.19 -11.05 4.27
C VAL A 40 6.49 -10.30 5.55
N ASP A 41 5.49 -10.21 6.43
CA ASP A 41 5.54 -9.42 7.65
C ASP A 41 5.33 -10.24 8.93
N LEU A 42 5.12 -9.51 10.04
CA LEU A 42 4.85 -10.05 11.37
C LEU A 42 3.38 -10.49 11.59
N ALA A 43 2.50 -10.51 10.59
CA ALA A 43 1.07 -10.83 10.75
C ALA A 43 0.80 -12.15 11.49
N ASN A 44 1.70 -13.13 11.38
CA ASN A 44 1.62 -14.41 12.09
C ASN A 44 1.94 -14.31 13.61
N VAL A 45 2.17 -13.10 14.13
CA VAL A 45 2.90 -12.81 15.38
C VAL A 45 2.52 -11.41 16.00
N TRP A 46 1.29 -11.13 16.46
CA TRP A 46 0.95 -9.91 17.27
C TRP A 46 0.39 -10.20 18.70
N ARG A 47 0.89 -9.55 19.82
CA ARG A 47 0.56 -9.68 21.31
C ARG A 47 1.68 -10.18 22.32
N PHE A 48 2.68 -9.36 22.76
CA PHE A 48 3.45 -9.43 24.06
C PHE A 48 3.70 -8.03 24.68
N PRO A 49 3.44 -7.85 26.00
CA PRO A 49 3.85 -6.61 26.69
C PRO A 49 4.29 -6.70 28.17
N ARG A 50 3.93 -7.76 28.89
CA ARG A 50 3.62 -7.66 30.35
C ARG A 50 4.81 -7.32 31.25
N ALA A 51 6.01 -7.76 30.89
CA ALA A 51 7.21 -7.55 31.70
C ALA A 51 7.97 -6.27 31.31
N ILE A 52 8.18 -6.01 30.01
CA ILE A 52 8.97 -4.87 29.54
C ILE A 52 8.26 -3.54 29.82
N LEU A 53 6.94 -3.46 29.58
CA LEU A 53 6.15 -2.26 29.92
C LEU A 53 5.80 -2.17 31.42
N GLU A 54 6.13 -3.18 32.24
CA GLU A 54 5.61 -3.31 33.61
C GLU A 54 4.07 -3.19 33.67
N LEU A 55 3.35 -3.81 32.73
CA LEU A 55 1.89 -3.67 32.55
C LEU A 55 1.07 -3.97 33.82
N HIS A 56 1.64 -4.71 34.77
CA HIS A 56 1.07 -4.98 36.10
C HIS A 56 0.92 -3.73 36.99
N GLN A 57 1.55 -2.61 36.64
CA GLN A 57 1.38 -1.30 37.29
C GLN A 57 0.29 -0.44 36.65
N SER A 58 -0.30 -0.86 35.53
CA SER A 58 -1.40 -0.18 34.84
C SER A 58 -2.70 -0.97 34.97
N SER A 59 -3.77 -0.31 35.42
CA SER A 59 -5.11 -0.91 35.52
C SER A 59 -5.88 -0.96 34.19
N GLY A 60 -5.37 -0.36 33.12
CA GLY A 60 -6.03 -0.30 31.81
C GLY A 60 -5.73 0.98 31.04
N LEU A 61 -6.43 1.19 29.91
CA LEU A 61 -6.26 2.38 29.05
C LEU A 61 -6.55 3.73 29.76
N HIS A 62 -7.25 3.71 30.90
CA HIS A 62 -7.52 4.89 31.73
C HIS A 62 -6.32 5.28 32.62
N ASP A 63 -5.34 4.41 32.75
CA ASP A 63 -4.12 4.59 33.53
C ASP A 63 -2.92 4.13 32.69
N LEU A 64 -2.47 4.98 31.77
CA LEU A 64 -1.32 4.69 30.91
C LEU A 64 0.01 4.66 31.69
N GLY A 65 0.07 5.19 32.91
CA GLY A 65 1.29 5.25 33.70
C GLY A 65 2.40 6.11 33.06
N ILE A 66 3.65 5.82 33.45
CA ILE A 66 4.84 6.58 33.04
C ILE A 66 5.39 6.06 31.71
N VAL A 67 5.96 6.94 30.87
CA VAL A 67 6.70 6.57 29.65
C VAL A 67 8.00 5.84 30.01
N LYS A 68 8.20 4.65 29.43
CA LYS A 68 9.43 3.86 29.54
C LYS A 68 10.44 4.35 28.51
N TRP A 69 11.44 5.11 28.97
CA TRP A 69 12.40 5.82 28.12
C TRP A 69 13.36 4.92 27.34
N ASP A 70 13.61 3.70 27.83
CA ASP A 70 14.32 2.63 27.14
C ASP A 70 13.55 2.14 25.90
N ILE A 71 12.23 1.96 26.02
CA ILE A 71 11.35 1.60 24.90
C ILE A 71 11.18 2.78 23.95
N ALA A 72 11.03 4.00 24.47
CA ALA A 72 10.99 5.22 23.67
C ALA A 72 12.29 5.42 22.87
N LEU A 73 13.45 5.08 23.42
CA LEU A 73 14.73 5.08 22.70
C LEU A 73 14.74 4.04 21.56
N CYS A 74 14.20 2.84 21.79
CA CYS A 74 14.06 1.83 20.72
C CYS A 74 13.12 2.32 19.61
N LEU A 75 11.98 2.91 19.96
CA LEU A 75 11.04 3.50 19.00
C LEU A 75 11.67 4.65 18.21
N PHE A 76 12.46 5.50 18.87
CA PHE A 76 13.22 6.57 18.21
C PHE A 76 14.23 6.01 17.21
N ILE A 77 14.99 4.97 17.57
CA ILE A 77 15.94 4.29 16.68
C ILE A 77 15.21 3.71 15.45
N VAL A 78 14.04 3.07 15.63
CA VAL A 78 13.24 2.57 14.50
C VAL A 78 12.84 3.71 13.55
N TYR A 79 12.30 4.83 14.06
CA TYR A 79 11.94 5.95 13.18
C TYR A 79 13.14 6.65 12.54
N ILE A 80 14.32 6.65 13.17
CA ILE A 80 15.56 7.10 12.54
C ILE A 80 15.96 6.19 11.36
N ILE A 81 15.82 4.87 11.50
CA ILE A 81 16.05 3.91 10.41
C ILE A 81 15.04 4.14 9.28
N CYS A 82 13.74 4.29 9.59
CA CYS A 82 12.71 4.59 8.60
C CYS A 82 12.95 5.93 7.89
N TYR A 83 13.39 6.96 8.61
CA TYR A 83 13.73 8.27 8.04
C TYR A 83 14.82 8.15 6.97
N PHE A 84 15.99 7.62 7.33
CA PHE A 84 17.10 7.49 6.38
C PHE A 84 16.87 6.45 5.27
N SER A 85 15.86 5.60 5.40
CA SER A 85 15.43 4.68 4.34
C SER A 85 14.52 5.37 3.32
N LEU A 86 13.59 6.23 3.75
CA LEU A 86 12.53 6.81 2.90
C LEU A 86 12.70 8.28 2.49
N TRP A 87 13.59 9.04 3.15
CA TRP A 87 13.81 10.47 2.87
C TRP A 87 14.06 10.79 1.40
N LYS A 88 14.84 9.96 0.70
CA LYS A 88 15.17 10.07 -0.74
C LYS A 88 14.40 9.08 -1.62
N GLY A 89 13.18 8.72 -1.19
CA GLY A 89 12.26 7.91 -1.96
C GLY A 89 12.76 6.50 -2.24
N ILE A 90 12.32 5.95 -3.38
CA ILE A 90 12.65 4.60 -3.81
C ILE A 90 14.13 4.46 -4.19
N SER A 91 14.83 5.58 -4.40
CA SER A 91 16.27 5.60 -4.70
C SER A 91 17.14 5.10 -3.52
N THR A 92 16.68 5.29 -2.28
CA THR A 92 17.29 4.74 -1.05
C THR A 92 16.53 3.52 -0.55
N SER A 93 15.20 3.57 -0.49
CA SER A 93 14.38 2.47 0.02
C SER A 93 14.64 1.17 -0.76
N GLY A 94 14.67 1.25 -2.09
CA GLY A 94 15.00 0.14 -2.99
C GLY A 94 16.40 -0.46 -2.82
N LYS A 95 17.31 0.18 -2.07
CA LYS A 95 18.62 -0.38 -1.69
C LYS A 95 18.61 -1.00 -0.29
N VAL A 96 17.82 -0.44 0.64
CA VAL A 96 17.71 -0.97 2.01
C VAL A 96 17.01 -2.34 1.98
N VAL A 97 15.97 -2.50 1.16
CA VAL A 97 15.22 -3.77 1.00
C VAL A 97 16.08 -4.96 0.56
N TRP A 98 17.24 -4.74 -0.08
CA TRP A 98 18.18 -5.84 -0.36
C TRP A 98 18.74 -6.49 0.90
N PHE A 99 18.86 -5.75 2.01
CA PHE A 99 19.21 -6.33 3.30
C PHE A 99 17.95 -6.75 4.06
N THR A 100 16.98 -5.84 4.24
CA THR A 100 15.83 -6.09 5.12
C THR A 100 14.89 -7.19 4.60
N ALA A 101 14.71 -7.34 3.29
CA ALA A 101 13.88 -8.40 2.74
C ALA A 101 14.62 -9.74 2.65
N LEU A 102 15.93 -9.76 2.34
CA LEU A 102 16.70 -11.01 2.16
C LEU A 102 17.23 -11.62 3.46
N PHE A 103 17.58 -10.79 4.46
CA PHE A 103 18.12 -11.26 5.73
C PHE A 103 17.17 -12.23 6.47
N PRO A 104 15.84 -11.99 6.54
CA PRO A 104 14.88 -12.95 7.08
C PRO A 104 14.96 -14.34 6.45
N TYR A 105 15.11 -14.47 5.13
CA TYR A 105 15.22 -15.79 4.49
C TYR A 105 16.48 -16.55 4.89
N ALA A 106 17.60 -15.84 5.04
CA ALA A 106 18.84 -16.43 5.53
C ALA A 106 18.70 -16.92 6.98
N VAL A 107 18.06 -16.13 7.85
CA VAL A 107 17.80 -16.52 9.24
C VAL A 107 16.77 -17.65 9.33
N LEU A 108 15.68 -17.61 8.56
CA LEU A 108 14.69 -18.69 8.48
C LEU A 108 15.34 -20.02 8.06
N LEU A 109 16.23 -20.01 7.07
CA LEU A 109 16.96 -21.22 6.67
C LEU A 109 17.88 -21.75 7.79
N ILE A 110 18.62 -20.87 8.45
CA ILE A 110 19.49 -21.22 9.59
C ILE A 110 18.69 -21.79 10.76
N LEU A 111 17.55 -21.16 11.10
CA LEU A 111 16.65 -21.60 12.16
C LEU A 111 15.86 -22.85 11.78
N LEU A 112 15.55 -23.07 10.50
CA LEU A 112 14.93 -24.31 10.02
C LEU A 112 15.87 -25.49 10.22
N VAL A 113 17.10 -25.38 9.70
CA VAL A 113 18.13 -26.42 9.86
C VAL A 113 18.40 -26.67 11.35
N ARG A 114 18.48 -25.61 12.18
CA ARG A 114 18.65 -25.79 13.62
C ARG A 114 17.43 -26.47 14.25
N GLY A 115 16.23 -25.97 13.98
CA GLY A 115 14.97 -26.41 14.57
C GLY A 115 14.69 -27.88 14.32
N VAL A 116 14.85 -28.37 13.08
CA VAL A 116 14.64 -29.79 12.76
C VAL A 116 15.65 -30.72 13.45
N THR A 117 16.86 -30.25 13.76
CA THR A 117 17.88 -31.04 14.50
C THR A 117 17.66 -31.13 16.01
N LEU A 118 16.67 -30.42 16.57
CA LEU A 118 16.37 -30.48 18.01
C LEU A 118 15.56 -31.74 18.36
N PRO A 119 15.76 -32.34 19.56
CA PRO A 119 14.92 -33.44 20.01
C PRO A 119 13.47 -32.96 20.19
N GLY A 120 12.48 -33.78 19.81
CA GLY A 120 11.05 -33.40 19.85
C GLY A 120 10.56 -32.56 18.65
N SER A 121 11.44 -32.10 17.76
CA SER A 121 11.06 -31.29 16.58
C SER A 121 10.00 -31.97 15.69
N GLY A 122 10.11 -33.29 15.51
CA GLY A 122 9.16 -34.09 14.73
C GLY A 122 7.75 -34.15 15.30
N GLU A 123 7.58 -34.04 16.63
CA GLU A 123 6.25 -33.96 17.25
C GLU A 123 5.59 -32.61 16.97
N GLY A 124 6.38 -31.54 16.99
CA GLY A 124 5.95 -30.20 16.59
C GLY A 124 5.51 -30.13 15.13
N ILE A 125 6.31 -30.66 14.21
CA ILE A 125 5.96 -30.72 12.77
C ILE A 125 4.73 -31.60 12.55
N LYS A 126 4.57 -32.70 13.29
CA LYS A 126 3.36 -33.53 13.26
C LYS A 126 2.13 -32.75 13.75
N TYR A 127 2.26 -31.94 14.80
CA TYR A 127 1.17 -31.08 15.28
C TYR A 127 0.79 -30.02 14.22
N TYR A 128 1.78 -29.42 13.54
CA TYR A 128 1.55 -28.42 12.49
C TYR A 128 0.76 -28.97 11.30
N LEU A 129 1.10 -30.17 10.82
CA LEU A 129 0.62 -30.68 9.52
C LEU A 129 -0.37 -31.86 9.62
N SER A 130 -0.72 -32.33 10.81
CA SER A 130 -1.70 -33.43 10.97
C SER A 130 -3.09 -32.96 10.55
N PRO A 131 -3.67 -33.46 9.44
CA PRO A 131 -4.90 -32.89 8.89
C PRO A 131 -6.12 -33.29 9.72
N ASN A 132 -7.01 -32.33 9.96
CA ASN A 132 -8.34 -32.55 10.51
C ASN A 132 -9.39 -32.03 9.52
N PHE A 133 -9.85 -32.88 8.60
CA PHE A 133 -10.81 -32.49 7.56
C PHE A 133 -12.18 -32.06 8.11
N THR A 134 -12.52 -32.42 9.34
CA THR A 134 -13.72 -31.91 10.04
C THR A 134 -13.66 -30.40 10.27
N ALA A 135 -12.46 -29.80 10.32
CA ALA A 135 -12.33 -28.34 10.42
C ALA A 135 -12.94 -27.60 9.21
N ILE A 136 -12.91 -28.21 8.02
CA ILE A 136 -13.41 -27.60 6.78
C ILE A 136 -14.93 -27.40 6.80
N THR A 137 -15.67 -28.11 7.67
CA THR A 137 -17.11 -27.90 7.85
C THR A 137 -17.47 -26.74 8.78
N ASN A 138 -16.49 -26.13 9.46
CA ASN A 138 -16.70 -24.91 10.26
C ASN A 138 -16.51 -23.68 9.37
N ALA A 139 -17.50 -22.78 9.34
CA ALA A 139 -17.42 -21.53 8.57
C ALA A 139 -16.29 -20.61 9.07
N GLU A 140 -16.02 -20.61 10.37
CA GLU A 140 -14.94 -19.86 11.03
C GLU A 140 -13.57 -20.13 10.38
N VAL A 141 -13.27 -21.38 10.02
CA VAL A 141 -12.00 -21.77 9.36
C VAL A 141 -11.85 -21.13 7.97
N TRP A 142 -12.95 -20.88 7.27
CA TRP A 142 -12.94 -20.17 5.99
C TRP A 142 -12.81 -18.65 6.18
N VAL A 143 -13.44 -18.10 7.23
CA VAL A 143 -13.30 -16.70 7.63
C VAL A 143 -11.87 -16.39 8.03
N ASP A 144 -11.24 -17.23 8.85
CA ASP A 144 -9.84 -17.11 9.26
C ASP A 144 -8.90 -17.20 8.05
N ALA A 145 -9.10 -18.20 7.18
CA ALA A 145 -8.28 -18.35 5.98
C ALA A 145 -8.39 -17.16 5.02
N ALA A 146 -9.60 -16.64 4.79
CA ALA A 146 -9.82 -15.47 3.95
C ALA A 146 -9.20 -14.21 4.56
N THR A 147 -9.39 -14.00 5.87
CA THR A 147 -8.83 -12.89 6.64
C THR A 147 -7.30 -12.91 6.59
N GLN A 148 -6.70 -14.07 6.83
CA GLN A 148 -5.25 -14.26 6.80
C GLN A 148 -4.66 -13.97 5.41
N VAL A 149 -5.24 -14.53 4.33
CA VAL A 149 -4.77 -14.27 2.96
C VAL A 149 -4.88 -12.79 2.60
N PHE A 150 -5.97 -12.15 3.02
CA PHE A 150 -6.23 -10.75 2.75
C PHE A 150 -5.22 -9.84 3.46
N PHE A 151 -5.08 -9.93 4.78
CA PHE A 151 -4.14 -9.08 5.52
C PHE A 151 -2.67 -9.39 5.18
N SER A 152 -2.32 -10.65 4.91
CA SER A 152 -0.94 -11.04 4.55
C SER A 152 -0.51 -10.57 3.14
N LEU A 153 -1.42 -10.29 2.21
CA LEU A 153 -1.07 -9.72 0.90
C LEU A 153 -1.10 -8.18 0.87
N GLY A 154 -1.72 -7.55 1.86
CA GLY A 154 -1.79 -6.08 2.01
C GLY A 154 -2.47 -5.24 0.90
N PRO A 155 -3.52 -5.72 0.18
CA PRO A 155 -4.33 -4.83 -0.68
C PRO A 155 -5.06 -3.78 0.18
N GLY A 156 -5.42 -2.63 -0.40
CA GLY A 156 -6.17 -1.56 0.30
C GLY A 156 -5.37 -0.65 1.22
N PHE A 157 -4.09 -0.94 1.52
CA PHE A 157 -3.21 0.01 2.22
C PHE A 157 -2.65 1.12 1.28
N GLY A 158 -2.94 1.06 -0.02
CA GLY A 158 -2.33 1.93 -1.04
C GLY A 158 -0.85 1.63 -1.35
N VAL A 159 -0.17 0.77 -0.57
CA VAL A 159 1.25 0.43 -0.73
C VAL A 159 1.56 -0.19 -2.09
N LEU A 160 0.80 -1.23 -2.46
CA LEU A 160 0.96 -1.92 -3.74
C LEU A 160 0.73 -0.96 -4.93
N LEU A 161 -0.21 -0.01 -4.78
CA LEU A 161 -0.49 1.02 -5.78
C LEU A 161 0.68 2.00 -5.91
N ALA A 162 1.21 2.49 -4.78
CA ALA A 162 2.37 3.39 -4.75
C ALA A 162 3.60 2.72 -5.38
N TYR A 163 3.99 1.53 -4.92
CA TYR A 163 5.13 0.77 -5.44
C TYR A 163 4.99 0.41 -6.92
N ALA A 164 3.79 0.00 -7.37
CA ALA A 164 3.56 -0.28 -8.78
C ALA A 164 3.56 0.97 -9.66
N SER A 165 3.22 2.15 -9.11
CA SER A 165 3.20 3.41 -9.87
C SER A 165 4.59 3.92 -10.28
N TYR A 166 5.66 3.35 -9.72
CA TYR A 166 7.05 3.63 -10.07
C TYR A 166 7.66 2.63 -11.08
N ASN A 167 6.88 1.65 -11.54
CA ASN A 167 7.30 0.72 -12.59
C ASN A 167 7.25 1.37 -13.98
N GLU A 168 8.05 0.83 -14.90
CA GLU A 168 7.88 1.13 -16.32
C GLU A 168 6.50 0.65 -16.81
N TYR A 169 5.89 1.41 -17.71
CA TYR A 169 4.53 1.16 -18.21
C TYR A 169 4.33 -0.25 -18.81
N HIS A 170 5.36 -0.79 -19.46
CA HIS A 170 5.35 -2.13 -20.06
C HIS A 170 5.98 -3.22 -19.16
N ASN A 171 6.15 -2.97 -17.86
CA ASN A 171 6.55 -4.04 -16.93
C ASN A 171 5.44 -5.10 -16.82
N ASN A 172 5.81 -6.38 -16.81
CA ASN A 172 4.90 -7.50 -16.65
C ASN A 172 4.44 -7.68 -15.20
N VAL A 173 3.56 -6.77 -14.76
CA VAL A 173 2.94 -6.76 -13.41
C VAL A 173 2.15 -8.04 -13.12
N TYR A 174 1.63 -8.72 -14.14
CA TYR A 174 0.92 -9.99 -13.98
C TYR A 174 1.82 -11.10 -13.44
N SER A 175 3.03 -11.22 -13.98
CA SER A 175 4.03 -12.18 -13.47
C SER A 175 4.50 -11.81 -12.07
N ASP A 176 4.60 -10.51 -11.77
CA ASP A 176 5.14 -10.00 -10.50
C ASP A 176 4.16 -10.23 -9.34
N ALA A 177 2.86 -10.02 -9.60
CA ALA A 177 1.79 -10.32 -8.66
C ALA A 177 1.77 -11.82 -8.30
N LEU A 178 1.81 -12.70 -9.31
CA LEU A 178 1.83 -14.16 -9.08
C LEU A 178 3.08 -14.62 -8.30
N LEU A 179 4.26 -14.11 -8.68
CA LEU A 179 5.51 -14.46 -8.03
C LEU A 179 5.52 -14.02 -6.56
N THR A 180 5.09 -12.78 -6.29
CA THR A 180 5.11 -12.23 -4.93
C THR A 180 4.08 -12.90 -4.03
N SER A 181 2.86 -13.17 -4.54
CA SER A 181 1.86 -13.95 -3.79
C SER A 181 2.35 -15.36 -3.45
N LEU A 182 3.02 -16.05 -4.39
CA LEU A 182 3.60 -17.37 -4.15
C LEU A 182 4.70 -17.33 -3.09
N ILE A 183 5.61 -16.34 -3.18
CA ILE A 183 6.70 -16.17 -2.21
C ILE A 183 6.14 -15.88 -0.82
N ASN A 184 5.11 -15.03 -0.70
CA ASN A 184 4.47 -14.75 0.59
C ASN A 184 3.93 -16.04 1.25
N SER A 185 3.08 -16.79 0.55
CA SER A 185 2.50 -18.03 1.10
C SER A 185 3.57 -19.10 1.37
N ALA A 186 4.58 -19.23 0.50
CA ALA A 186 5.71 -20.14 0.72
C ALA A 186 6.52 -19.76 1.96
N THR A 187 6.69 -18.46 2.23
CA THR A 187 7.43 -17.99 3.41
C THR A 187 6.65 -18.26 4.70
N SER A 188 5.34 -18.02 4.70
CA SER A 188 4.48 -18.40 5.84
C SER A 188 4.53 -19.92 6.11
N PHE A 189 4.56 -20.76 5.07
CA PHE A 189 4.70 -22.21 5.20
C PHE A 189 6.07 -22.62 5.77
N ILE A 190 7.17 -22.05 5.27
CA ILE A 190 8.54 -22.30 5.78
C ILE A 190 8.68 -21.82 7.22
N ALA A 191 8.16 -20.62 7.55
CA ALA A 191 8.12 -20.09 8.90
C ALA A 191 7.34 -21.03 9.83
N GLY A 192 6.24 -21.64 9.37
CA GLY A 192 5.53 -22.69 10.10
C GLY A 192 6.42 -23.85 10.55
N PHE A 193 7.29 -24.39 9.69
CA PHE A 193 8.26 -25.42 10.09
C PHE A 193 9.26 -24.91 11.13
N VAL A 194 9.78 -23.69 10.95
CA VAL A 194 10.68 -23.05 11.93
C VAL A 194 9.97 -22.98 13.28
N ILE A 195 8.82 -22.30 13.35
CA ILE A 195 7.96 -22.17 14.53
C ILE A 195 7.73 -23.52 15.20
N PHE A 196 7.09 -24.46 14.51
CA PHE A 196 6.62 -25.69 15.14
C PHE A 196 7.75 -26.66 15.50
N SER A 197 8.89 -26.66 14.79
CA SER A 197 10.04 -27.49 15.19
C SER A 197 10.64 -27.06 16.54
N VAL A 198 10.72 -25.76 16.81
CA VAL A 198 11.17 -25.23 18.10
C VAL A 198 10.13 -25.42 19.20
N LEU A 199 8.83 -25.34 18.88
CA LEU A 199 7.74 -25.63 19.83
C LEU A 199 7.73 -27.11 20.23
N GLY A 200 7.93 -28.04 19.29
CA GLY A 200 8.10 -29.46 19.59
C GLY A 200 9.27 -29.74 20.51
N TYR A 201 10.41 -29.07 20.27
CA TYR A 201 11.55 -29.09 21.20
C TYR A 201 11.20 -28.55 22.58
N MET A 202 10.49 -27.43 22.68
CA MET A 202 10.12 -26.85 23.97
C MET A 202 9.14 -27.74 24.75
N ALA A 203 8.15 -28.33 24.07
CA ALA A 203 7.24 -29.31 24.66
C ALA A 203 8.01 -30.50 25.24
N HIS A 204 8.87 -31.12 24.43
CA HIS A 204 9.72 -32.24 24.84
C HIS A 204 10.68 -31.89 25.99
N ALA A 205 11.32 -30.72 25.95
CA ALA A 205 12.27 -30.27 26.97
C ALA A 205 11.60 -29.85 28.29
N SER A 206 10.36 -29.37 28.26
CA SER A 206 9.60 -28.96 29.44
C SER A 206 8.64 -30.02 29.99
N GLY A 207 8.46 -31.14 29.28
CA GLY A 207 7.52 -32.20 29.65
C GLY A 207 6.05 -31.78 29.55
N ARG A 208 5.73 -30.79 28.70
CA ARG A 208 4.38 -30.23 28.52
C ARG A 208 3.80 -30.62 27.18
N SER A 209 2.47 -30.55 27.04
CA SER A 209 1.83 -30.79 25.75
C SER A 209 2.13 -29.66 24.76
N ILE A 210 2.18 -29.96 23.46
CA ILE A 210 2.39 -28.93 22.42
C ILE A 210 1.30 -27.86 22.48
N LYS A 211 0.06 -28.22 22.83
CA LYS A 211 -1.06 -27.28 22.97
C LYS A 211 -0.88 -26.25 24.09
N GLU A 212 -0.05 -26.54 25.10
CA GLU A 212 0.27 -25.58 26.19
C GLU A 212 1.38 -24.59 25.83
N VAL A 213 2.22 -24.91 24.83
CA VAL A 213 3.32 -24.04 24.37
C VAL A 213 3.04 -23.38 23.02
N ALA A 214 2.15 -23.96 22.22
CA ALA A 214 1.59 -23.38 21.01
C ALA A 214 0.63 -22.25 21.39
N THR A 215 1.18 -21.04 21.42
CA THR A 215 0.43 -19.79 21.60
C THR A 215 0.53 -18.98 20.32
N GLU A 216 -0.54 -18.26 19.99
CA GLU A 216 -0.56 -17.31 18.87
C GLU A 216 -0.19 -15.91 19.35
N GLY A 217 0.45 -15.14 18.48
CA GLY A 217 1.03 -13.85 18.86
C GLY A 217 2.26 -13.95 19.79
N PRO A 218 3.11 -12.91 19.95
CA PRO A 218 4.40 -12.87 20.64
C PRO A 218 4.51 -13.31 22.09
N GLY A 219 3.47 -13.92 22.67
CA GLY A 219 3.75 -15.10 23.48
C GLY A 219 4.75 -16.00 22.75
N LEU A 220 4.47 -16.35 21.50
CA LEU A 220 5.32 -17.10 20.60
C LEU A 220 6.74 -16.53 20.45
N VAL A 221 6.94 -15.30 19.94
CA VAL A 221 8.29 -14.79 19.63
C VAL A 221 9.01 -14.03 20.76
N PHE A 222 8.33 -13.49 21.77
CA PHE A 222 9.00 -12.81 22.90
C PHE A 222 8.95 -13.60 24.22
N ILE A 223 8.21 -14.73 24.31
CA ILE A 223 8.25 -15.64 25.47
C ILE A 223 8.74 -17.05 25.08
N VAL A 224 7.99 -17.76 24.24
CA VAL A 224 8.18 -19.19 23.94
C VAL A 224 9.52 -19.41 23.21
N TYR A 225 9.75 -18.65 22.12
CA TYR A 225 10.98 -18.72 21.34
C TYR A 225 12.24 -18.32 22.13
N PRO A 226 12.30 -17.17 22.82
CA PRO A 226 13.50 -16.78 23.55
C PRO A 226 13.81 -17.73 24.71
N ALA A 227 12.78 -18.29 25.36
CA ALA A 227 12.96 -19.33 26.37
C ALA A 227 13.52 -20.63 25.77
N ALA A 228 13.05 -21.06 24.60
CA ALA A 228 13.63 -22.20 23.88
C ALA A 228 15.07 -21.92 23.39
N ILE A 229 15.34 -20.71 22.88
CA ILE A 229 16.68 -20.25 22.48
C ILE A 229 17.65 -20.26 23.67
N ALA A 230 17.21 -19.82 24.85
CA ALA A 230 18.03 -19.77 26.06
C ALA A 230 18.54 -21.15 26.52
N THR A 231 17.84 -22.24 26.17
CA THR A 231 18.28 -23.62 26.47
C THR A 231 19.19 -24.23 25.41
N MET A 232 19.42 -23.54 24.28
CA MET A 232 20.30 -24.03 23.21
C MET A 232 21.77 -23.63 23.44
N PRO A 233 22.74 -24.49 23.06
CA PRO A 233 24.15 -24.08 23.02
C PRO A 233 24.35 -22.93 22.03
N GLY A 234 25.06 -21.89 22.45
CA GLY A 234 25.23 -20.66 21.68
C GLY A 234 24.02 -19.73 21.69
N SER A 235 23.14 -19.81 22.71
CA SER A 235 21.90 -19.02 22.86
C SER A 235 21.99 -17.55 22.44
N ILE A 236 23.08 -16.85 22.76
CA ILE A 236 23.32 -15.44 22.37
C ILE A 236 23.28 -15.26 20.84
N PHE A 237 23.91 -16.15 20.07
CA PHE A 237 23.92 -16.09 18.61
C PHE A 237 22.51 -16.25 18.05
N TRP A 238 21.78 -17.27 18.51
CA TRP A 238 20.41 -17.56 18.09
C TRP A 238 19.47 -16.38 18.41
N ALA A 239 19.59 -15.78 19.60
CA ALA A 239 18.80 -14.62 20.00
C ALA A 239 19.08 -13.40 19.12
N LEU A 240 20.35 -13.10 18.83
CA LEU A 240 20.74 -11.96 18.00
C LEU A 240 20.19 -12.06 16.58
N ILE A 241 20.37 -13.22 15.90
CA ILE A 241 19.87 -13.38 14.53
C ILE A 241 18.34 -13.38 14.48
N PHE A 242 17.68 -13.96 15.50
CA PHE A 242 16.23 -14.04 15.57
C PHE A 242 15.59 -12.66 15.80
N PHE A 243 16.05 -11.88 16.78
CA PHE A 243 15.51 -10.54 17.01
C PHE A 243 15.87 -9.56 15.88
N MET A 244 17.04 -9.71 15.26
CA MET A 244 17.38 -8.94 14.04
C MET A 244 16.43 -9.28 12.89
N MET A 245 16.07 -10.57 12.70
CA MET A 245 15.09 -10.99 11.69
C MET A 245 13.71 -10.36 11.94
N LEU A 246 13.22 -10.38 13.18
CA LEU A 246 11.93 -9.73 13.52
C LEU A 246 11.97 -8.22 13.26
N LEU A 247 13.09 -7.56 13.57
CA LEU A 247 13.27 -6.14 13.25
C LEU A 247 13.23 -5.88 11.74
N THR A 248 13.95 -6.66 10.94
CA THR A 248 13.96 -6.51 9.48
C THR A 248 12.60 -6.78 8.83
N LEU A 249 11.85 -7.78 9.31
CA LEU A 249 10.48 -8.06 8.85
C LEU A 249 9.53 -6.88 9.14
N GLY A 250 9.60 -6.28 10.34
CA GLY A 250 8.75 -5.13 10.68
C GLY A 250 9.13 -3.82 9.97
N LEU A 251 10.41 -3.67 9.59
CA LEU A 251 10.89 -2.48 8.88
C LEU A 251 10.31 -2.37 7.47
N ASP A 252 10.27 -3.44 6.69
CA ASP A 252 9.80 -3.38 5.30
C ASP A 252 8.29 -3.08 5.20
N SER A 253 7.46 -3.60 6.11
CA SER A 253 6.04 -3.23 6.20
C SER A 253 5.87 -1.76 6.59
N SER A 254 6.70 -1.25 7.50
CA SER A 254 6.72 0.16 7.90
C SER A 254 7.17 1.08 6.76
N PHE A 255 8.14 0.64 5.95
CA PHE A 255 8.57 1.33 4.73
C PHE A 255 7.41 1.42 3.73
N GLY A 256 6.72 0.29 3.47
CA GLY A 256 5.57 0.25 2.57
C GLY A 256 4.44 1.17 3.02
N GLY A 257 3.93 1.00 4.24
CA GLY A 257 2.81 1.78 4.77
C GLY A 257 3.11 3.29 4.81
N SER A 258 4.35 3.67 5.15
CA SER A 258 4.77 5.08 5.12
C SER A 258 4.90 5.61 3.69
N GLU A 259 5.46 4.83 2.76
CA GLU A 259 5.62 5.24 1.36
C GLU A 259 4.28 5.48 0.67
N ALA A 260 3.22 4.72 0.99
CA ALA A 260 1.87 4.98 0.48
C ALA A 260 1.38 6.40 0.83
N ILE A 261 1.57 6.81 2.09
CA ILE A 261 1.19 8.14 2.58
C ILE A 261 2.05 9.23 1.93
N ILE A 262 3.37 9.02 1.87
CA ILE A 262 4.31 9.99 1.29
C ILE A 262 4.04 10.16 -0.22
N THR A 263 3.80 9.06 -0.95
CA THR A 263 3.50 9.08 -2.39
C THR A 263 2.19 9.83 -2.65
N ALA A 264 1.09 9.42 -2.00
CA ALA A 264 -0.22 10.02 -2.22
C ALA A 264 -0.24 11.53 -1.93
N LEU A 265 0.44 11.97 -0.87
CA LEU A 265 0.53 13.40 -0.53
C LEU A 265 1.54 14.17 -1.40
N SER A 266 2.58 13.52 -1.91
CA SER A 266 3.53 14.14 -2.85
C SER A 266 2.91 14.36 -4.23
N ASP A 267 2.06 13.42 -4.68
CA ASP A 267 1.35 13.51 -5.96
C ASP A 267 0.29 14.64 -5.96
N GLU A 268 -0.52 14.76 -4.90
CA GLU A 268 -1.59 15.78 -4.82
C GLU A 268 -1.09 17.16 -4.34
N PHE A 269 0.02 17.24 -3.59
CA PHE A 269 0.56 18.50 -3.08
C PHE A 269 2.01 18.72 -3.52
N PRO A 270 2.26 19.47 -4.61
CA PRO A 270 3.61 19.72 -5.14
C PRO A 270 4.59 20.32 -4.12
N LEU A 271 4.11 21.07 -3.11
CA LEU A 271 4.94 21.59 -2.03
C LEU A 271 5.53 20.47 -1.15
N ILE A 272 4.78 19.38 -0.93
CA ILE A 272 5.21 18.20 -0.18
C ILE A 272 6.22 17.41 -1.01
N GLY A 273 5.90 17.12 -2.29
CA GLY A 273 6.82 16.41 -3.19
C GLY A 273 8.17 17.12 -3.33
N ASN A 274 8.17 18.44 -3.53
CA ASN A 274 9.39 19.25 -3.63
C ASN A 274 10.22 19.32 -2.34
N HIS A 275 9.62 19.06 -1.17
CA HIS A 275 10.30 19.11 0.13
C HIS A 275 10.19 17.78 0.89
N ARG A 276 10.25 16.66 0.16
CA ARG A 276 10.04 15.30 0.68
C ARG A 276 10.84 15.02 1.95
N GLU A 277 12.14 15.34 1.99
CA GLU A 277 13.00 15.08 3.16
C GLU A 277 12.50 15.78 4.44
N ILE A 278 11.88 16.97 4.31
CA ILE A 278 11.29 17.72 5.43
C ILE A 278 9.94 17.11 5.80
N PHE A 279 9.11 16.76 4.82
CA PHE A 279 7.81 16.13 5.07
C PHE A 279 7.96 14.80 5.81
N VAL A 280 8.88 13.93 5.38
CA VAL A 280 9.16 12.63 6.03
C VAL A 280 9.69 12.83 7.47
N ALA A 281 10.49 13.88 7.72
CA ALA A 281 10.94 14.22 9.07
C ALA A 281 9.76 14.65 9.97
N CYS A 282 8.86 15.50 9.46
CA CYS A 282 7.66 15.92 10.18
C CYS A 282 6.72 14.73 10.45
N LEU A 283 6.53 13.83 9.47
CA LEU A 283 5.69 12.64 9.58
C LEU A 283 6.20 11.69 10.67
N PHE A 284 7.49 11.35 10.65
CA PHE A 284 8.07 10.48 11.69
C PHE A 284 8.23 11.17 13.05
N THR A 285 8.35 12.49 13.10
CA THR A 285 8.25 13.24 14.36
C THR A 285 6.83 13.11 14.96
N LEU A 286 5.78 13.25 14.13
CA LEU A 286 4.39 13.04 14.57
C LEU A 286 4.17 11.59 15.05
N TYR A 287 4.64 10.59 14.29
CA TYR A 287 4.53 9.18 14.66
C TYR A 287 5.27 8.85 15.96
N PHE A 288 6.46 9.43 16.17
CA PHE A 288 7.20 9.28 17.41
C PHE A 288 6.44 9.88 18.60
N LEU A 289 5.97 11.13 18.49
CA LEU A 289 5.26 11.82 19.57
C LEU A 289 3.96 11.12 19.97
N VAL A 290 3.16 10.65 19.00
CA VAL A 290 1.96 9.85 19.27
C VAL A 290 2.34 8.45 19.79
N GLY A 291 3.39 7.86 19.23
CA GLY A 291 3.93 6.56 19.61
C GLY A 291 4.45 6.48 21.05
N LEU A 292 4.81 7.60 21.70
CA LEU A 292 5.14 7.63 23.13
C LEU A 292 4.01 7.09 24.02
N ALA A 293 2.74 7.19 23.58
CA ALA A 293 1.61 6.56 24.27
C ALA A 293 1.73 5.03 24.31
N SER A 294 2.25 4.39 23.25
CA SER A 294 2.53 2.94 23.23
C SER A 294 3.76 2.54 24.04
N CYS A 295 4.66 3.48 24.35
CA CYS A 295 5.83 3.29 25.23
C CYS A 295 5.53 3.51 26.72
N SER A 296 4.29 3.81 27.10
CA SER A 296 3.87 3.96 28.50
C SER A 296 3.59 2.61 29.17
N GLN A 297 3.49 2.54 30.49
CA GLN A 297 3.26 1.28 31.21
C GLN A 297 1.95 0.58 30.78
N GLY A 298 0.89 1.35 30.52
CA GLY A 298 -0.37 0.89 29.92
C GLY A 298 -0.38 0.86 28.39
N GLY A 299 0.75 1.16 27.74
CA GLY A 299 0.86 1.40 26.30
C GLY A 299 0.47 0.21 25.41
N PHE A 300 0.45 -1.00 25.95
CA PHE A 300 -0.11 -2.15 25.22
C PHE A 300 -1.63 -2.09 25.07
N TYR A 301 -2.36 -1.55 26.04
CA TYR A 301 -3.81 -1.34 25.89
C TYR A 301 -4.11 -0.36 24.77
N PHE A 302 -3.25 0.64 24.59
CA PHE A 302 -3.30 1.59 23.48
C PHE A 302 -2.95 0.93 22.15
N PHE A 303 -1.83 0.18 22.08
CA PHE A 303 -1.46 -0.62 20.91
C PHE A 303 -2.59 -1.55 20.46
N HIS A 304 -3.14 -2.36 21.37
CA HIS A 304 -4.18 -3.35 21.06
C HIS A 304 -5.53 -2.70 20.70
N LEU A 305 -5.80 -1.47 21.16
CA LEU A 305 -6.96 -0.69 20.70
C LEU A 305 -6.76 -0.25 19.23
N LEU A 306 -5.58 0.29 18.91
CA LEU A 306 -5.27 0.72 17.54
C LEU A 306 -5.24 -0.47 16.57
N ASP A 307 -4.58 -1.55 16.93
CA ASP A 307 -4.50 -2.81 16.17
C ASP A 307 -5.90 -3.30 15.75
N ARG A 308 -6.83 -3.40 16.70
CA ARG A 308 -8.21 -3.86 16.45
C ARG A 308 -9.04 -2.90 15.59
N TYR A 309 -8.86 -1.59 15.73
CA TYR A 309 -9.79 -0.58 15.16
C TYR A 309 -9.24 0.26 14.00
N ALA A 310 -7.93 0.32 13.79
CA ALA A 310 -7.35 1.18 12.75
C ALA A 310 -7.53 0.61 11.34
N ALA A 311 -7.19 -0.67 11.15
CA ALA A 311 -7.20 -1.30 9.82
C ALA A 311 -8.33 -2.32 9.64
N GLY A 312 -8.63 -3.15 10.65
CA GLY A 312 -9.48 -4.35 10.53
C GLY A 312 -10.79 -4.14 9.75
N TYR A 313 -11.72 -3.36 10.30
CA TYR A 313 -13.00 -3.08 9.64
C TYR A 313 -12.87 -2.09 8.47
N SER A 314 -11.99 -1.10 8.60
CA SER A 314 -11.82 -0.02 7.63
C SER A 314 -11.34 -0.51 6.27
N MET A 315 -10.37 -1.44 6.28
CA MET A 315 -9.76 -1.98 5.08
C MET A 315 -10.72 -2.85 4.27
N LEU A 316 -11.51 -3.70 4.93
CA LEU A 316 -12.49 -4.55 4.24
C LEU A 316 -13.48 -3.70 3.44
N PHE A 317 -13.95 -2.58 4.00
CA PHE A 317 -14.80 -1.64 3.28
C PHE A 317 -14.06 -0.87 2.18
N ALA A 318 -12.82 -0.44 2.41
CA ALA A 318 -12.01 0.23 1.40
C ALA A 318 -11.75 -0.65 0.18
N VAL A 319 -11.29 -1.90 0.36
CA VAL A 319 -11.03 -2.83 -0.76
C VAL A 319 -12.32 -3.26 -1.45
N LEU A 320 -13.44 -3.39 -0.71
CA LEU A 320 -14.76 -3.57 -1.32
C LEU A 320 -15.11 -2.40 -2.26
N ALA A 321 -14.87 -1.15 -1.81
CA ALA A 321 -15.10 0.03 -2.63
C ALA A 321 -14.15 0.11 -3.84
N GLU A 322 -12.87 -0.25 -3.68
CA GLU A 322 -11.90 -0.37 -4.79
C GLU A 322 -12.37 -1.40 -5.82
N ALA A 323 -12.74 -2.61 -5.39
CA ALA A 323 -13.22 -3.68 -6.25
C ALA A 323 -14.49 -3.27 -7.01
N ILE A 324 -15.44 -2.62 -6.34
CA ILE A 324 -16.66 -2.10 -6.96
C ILE A 324 -16.33 -1.00 -7.99
N ALA A 325 -15.44 -0.06 -7.62
CA ALA A 325 -15.05 1.06 -8.48
C ALA A 325 -14.34 0.59 -9.76
N VAL A 326 -13.36 -0.30 -9.65
CA VAL A 326 -12.64 -0.83 -10.83
C VAL A 326 -13.56 -1.65 -11.73
N SER A 327 -14.45 -2.45 -11.15
CA SER A 327 -15.09 -3.54 -11.90
C SER A 327 -16.46 -3.17 -12.47
N TRP A 328 -17.24 -2.33 -11.77
CA TRP A 328 -18.57 -1.86 -12.22
C TRP A 328 -18.61 -0.39 -12.63
N ILE A 329 -17.86 0.51 -11.97
CA ILE A 329 -17.89 1.95 -12.29
C ILE A 329 -16.94 2.27 -13.45
N TYR A 330 -15.68 1.85 -13.35
CA TYR A 330 -14.69 1.95 -14.42
C TYR A 330 -14.94 0.90 -15.50
N GLY A 331 -15.23 -0.33 -15.09
CA GLY A 331 -15.66 -1.43 -15.95
C GLY A 331 -14.53 -2.40 -16.30
N THR A 332 -14.77 -3.68 -16.05
CA THR A 332 -13.79 -4.76 -16.28
C THR A 332 -13.24 -4.81 -17.72
N ASP A 333 -14.02 -4.48 -18.74
CA ASP A 333 -13.56 -4.48 -20.13
C ASP A 333 -12.55 -3.36 -20.42
N ARG A 334 -12.70 -2.18 -19.79
CA ARG A 334 -11.70 -1.09 -19.89
C ARG A 334 -10.40 -1.53 -19.22
N PHE A 335 -10.49 -1.97 -17.97
CA PHE A 335 -9.34 -2.45 -17.20
C PHE A 335 -8.59 -3.59 -17.90
N CYS A 336 -9.30 -4.51 -18.56
CA CYS A 336 -8.68 -5.56 -19.38
C CYS A 336 -8.01 -5.03 -20.64
N ALA A 337 -8.51 -3.94 -21.23
CA ALA A 337 -7.87 -3.25 -22.35
C ALA A 337 -6.61 -2.50 -21.90
N ASP A 338 -6.63 -1.81 -20.76
CA ASP A 338 -5.46 -1.15 -20.18
C ASP A 338 -4.35 -2.16 -19.85
N ILE A 339 -4.69 -3.28 -19.22
CA ILE A 339 -3.70 -4.35 -18.97
C ILE A 339 -3.14 -4.89 -20.29
N LYS A 340 -3.99 -5.09 -21.31
CA LYS A 340 -3.52 -5.54 -22.64
C LYS A 340 -2.58 -4.52 -23.32
N ASP A 341 -2.81 -3.23 -23.12
CA ASP A 341 -1.96 -2.12 -23.58
C ASP A 341 -0.57 -2.19 -22.89
N MET A 342 -0.55 -2.48 -21.59
CA MET A 342 0.68 -2.62 -20.80
C MET A 342 1.46 -3.90 -21.13
N ILE A 343 0.85 -5.09 -21.02
CA ILE A 343 1.56 -6.39 -21.04
C ILE A 343 1.36 -7.21 -22.33
N GLY A 344 0.63 -6.67 -23.31
CA GLY A 344 0.37 -7.29 -24.62
C GLY A 344 -0.76 -8.34 -24.66
N PHE A 345 -1.27 -8.79 -23.51
CA PHE A 345 -2.38 -9.73 -23.42
C PHE A 345 -3.42 -9.32 -22.37
N ALA A 346 -4.69 -9.66 -22.61
CA ALA A 346 -5.78 -9.37 -21.68
C ALA A 346 -5.86 -10.43 -20.56
N PRO A 347 -6.29 -10.07 -19.34
CA PRO A 347 -6.55 -11.03 -18.27
C PRO A 347 -7.54 -12.14 -18.69
N GLY A 348 -7.18 -13.39 -18.38
CA GLY A 348 -8.03 -14.55 -18.65
C GLY A 348 -9.34 -14.56 -17.86
N LEU A 349 -10.30 -15.36 -18.32
CA LEU A 349 -11.67 -15.42 -17.78
C LEU A 349 -11.74 -15.65 -16.26
N TYR A 350 -10.83 -16.45 -15.71
CA TYR A 350 -10.71 -16.72 -14.26
C TYR A 350 -10.68 -15.43 -13.42
N TRP A 351 -9.84 -14.46 -13.81
CA TRP A 351 -9.70 -13.18 -13.10
C TRP A 351 -10.96 -12.31 -13.22
N ARG A 352 -11.67 -12.39 -14.35
CA ARG A 352 -12.93 -11.67 -14.56
C ARG A 352 -14.06 -12.22 -13.67
N PHE A 353 -14.11 -13.53 -13.46
CA PHE A 353 -15.19 -14.16 -12.66
C PHE A 353 -14.99 -14.02 -11.15
N ILE A 354 -13.76 -14.13 -10.63
CA ILE A 354 -13.48 -14.03 -9.19
C ILE A 354 -13.96 -12.71 -8.59
N ILE A 355 -13.72 -11.62 -9.32
CA ILE A 355 -14.14 -10.25 -8.96
C ILE A 355 -15.66 -10.15 -8.71
N VAL A 356 -16.47 -10.90 -9.47
CA VAL A 356 -17.94 -10.86 -9.38
C VAL A 356 -18.46 -11.77 -8.26
N TYR A 357 -17.90 -12.97 -8.11
CA TYR A 357 -18.37 -13.95 -7.12
C TYR A 357 -17.89 -13.67 -5.69
N GLY A 358 -16.72 -13.05 -5.51
CA GLY A 358 -16.17 -12.75 -4.18
C GLY A 358 -17.04 -11.83 -3.32
N LEU A 359 -17.96 -11.07 -3.94
CA LEU A 359 -18.89 -10.17 -3.24
C LEU A 359 -20.21 -10.83 -2.81
N MET A 360 -20.48 -12.08 -3.23
CA MET A 360 -21.75 -12.76 -2.97
C MET A 360 -21.76 -13.61 -1.68
N GLY A 361 -20.61 -13.81 -1.04
CA GLY A 361 -20.43 -14.70 0.12
C GLY A 361 -20.09 -13.97 1.42
N TYR A 362 -20.67 -12.80 1.69
CA TYR A 362 -20.39 -12.05 2.91
C TYR A 362 -21.05 -12.69 4.15
N GLU A 363 -20.23 -13.10 5.11
CA GLU A 363 -20.64 -13.39 6.49
C GLU A 363 -20.03 -12.35 7.48
N PRO A 364 -20.72 -12.03 8.60
CA PRO A 364 -20.23 -11.05 9.57
C PRO A 364 -19.04 -11.58 10.38
N LEU A 365 -17.98 -10.79 10.51
CA LEU A 365 -16.80 -11.11 11.31
C LEU A 365 -17.07 -11.01 12.83
N THR A 366 -16.79 -12.08 13.58
CA THR A 366 -16.81 -12.10 15.06
C THR A 366 -15.41 -12.27 15.62
N TYR A 367 -15.01 -11.47 16.63
CA TYR A 367 -13.65 -11.56 17.19
C TYR A 367 -13.58 -11.24 18.70
N ASP A 368 -13.16 -12.25 19.47
CA ASP A 368 -12.55 -12.23 20.81
C ASP A 368 -13.39 -11.73 22.03
N GLU A 369 -13.18 -12.36 23.20
CA GLU A 369 -14.05 -12.26 24.40
C GLU A 369 -13.82 -11.02 25.30
N TYR A 370 -12.96 -10.07 24.92
CA TYR A 370 -12.57 -8.97 25.82
C TYR A 370 -13.44 -7.71 25.68
N THR A 371 -14.19 -7.38 26.73
CA THR A 371 -15.03 -6.17 26.80
C THR A 371 -14.21 -4.93 27.19
N TYR A 372 -13.82 -4.14 26.19
CA TYR A 372 -13.31 -2.78 26.40
C TYR A 372 -14.35 -1.88 27.09
N PRO A 373 -13.94 -0.85 27.85
CA PRO A 373 -14.86 0.15 28.39
C PRO A 373 -15.52 0.95 27.26
N LEU A 374 -16.76 1.41 27.46
CA LEU A 374 -17.58 2.02 26.41
C LEU A 374 -16.89 3.19 25.70
N TRP A 375 -16.19 4.06 26.44
CA TRP A 375 -15.47 5.20 25.87
C TRP A 375 -14.33 4.78 24.93
N ALA A 376 -13.64 3.66 25.21
CA ALA A 376 -12.58 3.14 24.34
C ALA A 376 -13.16 2.54 23.06
N ASN A 377 -14.30 1.84 23.14
CA ASN A 377 -15.04 1.38 21.96
C ASN A 377 -15.50 2.56 21.09
N ILE A 378 -15.97 3.66 21.69
CA ILE A 378 -16.36 4.88 20.96
C ILE A 378 -15.16 5.47 20.22
N ILE A 379 -14.00 5.58 20.87
CA ILE A 379 -12.76 6.04 20.21
C ILE A 379 -12.36 5.08 19.07
N GLY A 380 -12.40 3.77 19.29
CA GLY A 380 -12.13 2.76 18.27
C GLY A 380 -13.05 2.90 17.05
N TRP A 381 -14.35 3.06 17.26
CA TRP A 381 -15.31 3.30 16.18
C TRP A 381 -15.13 4.65 15.49
N ILE A 382 -14.72 5.71 16.19
CA ILE A 382 -14.35 7.00 15.57
C ILE A 382 -13.14 6.80 14.64
N ILE A 383 -12.10 6.08 15.09
CA ILE A 383 -10.93 5.78 14.25
C ILE A 383 -11.36 4.97 13.02
N ALA A 384 -12.05 3.84 13.21
CA ALA A 384 -12.48 2.97 12.12
C ALA A 384 -13.39 3.67 11.09
N SER A 385 -14.36 4.45 11.58
CA SER A 385 -15.31 5.18 10.73
C SER A 385 -14.70 6.42 10.08
N SER A 386 -13.65 7.03 10.65
CA SER A 386 -13.03 8.24 10.08
C SER A 386 -12.51 8.04 8.66
N SER A 387 -11.83 6.91 8.40
CA SER A 387 -11.33 6.53 7.08
C SER A 387 -12.46 6.11 6.14
N VAL A 388 -13.35 5.23 6.61
CA VAL A 388 -14.52 4.75 5.85
C VAL A 388 -15.44 5.88 5.40
N ALA A 389 -15.69 6.87 6.26
CA ALA A 389 -16.56 8.01 5.98
C ALA A 389 -15.99 8.97 4.91
N MET A 390 -14.69 8.95 4.62
CA MET A 390 -14.11 9.73 3.53
C MET A 390 -14.66 9.31 2.16
N ILE A 391 -14.97 8.04 1.95
CA ILE A 391 -15.50 7.52 0.68
C ILE A 391 -16.87 8.17 0.33
N PRO A 392 -17.94 8.01 1.14
CA PRO A 392 -19.21 8.69 0.87
C PRO A 392 -19.11 10.21 1.06
N GLY A 393 -18.29 10.70 2.01
CA GLY A 393 -18.11 12.13 2.25
C GLY A 393 -17.56 12.87 1.03
N MET A 394 -16.49 12.35 0.42
CA MET A 394 -15.89 12.91 -0.79
C MET A 394 -16.81 12.75 -2.00
N ALA A 395 -17.55 11.64 -2.12
CA ALA A 395 -18.54 11.47 -3.18
C ALA A 395 -19.64 12.54 -3.10
N ILE A 396 -20.22 12.76 -1.91
CA ILE A 396 -21.22 13.81 -1.67
C ILE A 396 -20.63 15.20 -1.97
N TYR A 397 -19.44 15.51 -1.45
CA TYR A 397 -18.77 16.79 -1.69
C TYR A 397 -18.55 17.05 -3.20
N LYS A 398 -17.97 16.09 -3.93
CA LYS A 398 -17.74 16.21 -5.37
C LYS A 398 -19.05 16.35 -6.17
N ILE A 399 -20.11 15.63 -5.79
CA ILE A 399 -21.45 15.79 -6.39
C ILE A 399 -22.00 17.20 -6.14
N ILE A 400 -21.82 17.78 -4.96
CA ILE A 400 -22.33 19.13 -4.65
C ILE A 400 -21.62 20.20 -5.49
N ILE A 401 -20.29 20.18 -5.57
CA ILE A 401 -19.52 21.24 -6.28
C ILE A 401 -19.61 21.14 -7.81
N THR A 402 -19.86 19.95 -8.36
CA THR A 402 -19.87 19.76 -9.82
C THR A 402 -21.10 20.43 -10.45
N PRO A 403 -20.96 21.28 -11.47
CA PRO A 403 -22.10 21.95 -12.12
C PRO A 403 -22.95 20.97 -12.95
N GLY A 404 -24.19 21.38 -13.25
CA GLY A 404 -25.15 20.61 -14.07
C GLY A 404 -26.24 19.90 -13.26
N THR A 405 -27.04 19.08 -13.95
CA THR A 405 -28.08 18.20 -13.37
C THR A 405 -27.46 16.97 -12.69
N PHE A 406 -28.21 16.26 -11.84
CA PHE A 406 -27.71 15.07 -11.14
C PHE A 406 -27.10 14.02 -12.09
N CYS A 407 -27.81 13.66 -13.18
CA CYS A 407 -27.31 12.68 -14.15
C CYS A 407 -26.05 13.17 -14.89
N GLN A 408 -25.94 14.48 -15.18
CA GLN A 408 -24.73 15.07 -15.76
C GLN A 408 -23.56 15.03 -14.76
N ARG A 409 -23.78 15.38 -13.49
CA ARG A 409 -22.76 15.33 -12.42
C ARG A 409 -22.21 13.93 -12.25
N ILE A 410 -23.08 12.92 -12.14
CA ILE A 410 -22.67 11.51 -12.04
C ILE A 410 -21.85 11.12 -13.28
N LYS A 411 -22.32 11.42 -14.50
CA LYS A 411 -21.58 11.11 -15.73
C LYS A 411 -20.20 11.79 -15.77
N ILE A 412 -20.07 13.04 -15.33
CA ILE A 412 -18.79 13.75 -15.25
C ILE A 412 -17.86 13.05 -14.25
N LEU A 413 -18.37 12.74 -13.05
CA LEU A 413 -17.58 12.14 -11.96
C LEU A 413 -17.21 10.68 -12.20
N THR A 414 -17.93 9.95 -13.06
CA THR A 414 -17.59 8.58 -13.48
C THR A 414 -16.87 8.51 -14.83
N THR A 415 -16.62 9.62 -15.51
CA THR A 415 -15.81 9.64 -16.74
C THR A 415 -14.32 9.66 -16.37
N PRO A 416 -13.51 8.65 -16.77
CA PRO A 416 -12.10 8.63 -16.42
C PRO A 416 -11.28 9.74 -17.09
N TRP A 417 -10.23 10.18 -16.40
CA TRP A 417 -9.32 11.22 -16.90
C TRP A 417 -8.66 10.89 -18.24
N ARG A 418 -8.36 9.60 -18.52
CA ARG A 418 -7.81 9.12 -19.81
C ARG A 418 -8.73 9.52 -20.98
N ASP A 419 -10.04 9.32 -20.83
CA ASP A 419 -11.06 9.69 -21.82
C ASP A 419 -11.11 11.22 -21.99
N THR A 420 -11.07 11.99 -20.90
CA THR A 420 -11.09 13.46 -20.92
C THR A 420 -9.88 14.04 -21.66
N GLN A 421 -8.69 13.47 -21.45
CA GLN A 421 -7.48 13.88 -22.18
C GLN A 421 -7.57 13.54 -23.66
N GLN A 422 -8.04 12.34 -24.02
CA GLN A 422 -8.24 11.96 -25.43
C GLN A 422 -9.24 12.87 -26.14
N GLN A 423 -10.36 13.21 -25.49
CA GLN A 423 -11.35 14.16 -26.02
C GLN A 423 -10.72 15.55 -26.21
N THR A 424 -9.96 16.04 -25.23
CA THR A 424 -9.27 17.35 -25.30
C THR A 424 -8.21 17.38 -26.40
N ALA A 425 -7.40 16.33 -26.55
CA ALA A 425 -6.40 16.20 -27.59
C ALA A 425 -7.05 16.13 -28.99
N THR A 426 -8.14 15.37 -29.12
CA THR A 426 -8.93 15.29 -30.36
C THR A 426 -9.48 16.66 -30.74
N MET A 427 -10.14 17.37 -29.82
CA MET A 427 -10.63 18.74 -30.05
C MET A 427 -9.51 19.70 -30.47
N ARG A 428 -8.34 19.68 -29.80
CA ARG A 428 -7.19 20.50 -30.19
C ARG A 428 -6.71 20.18 -31.61
N SER A 429 -6.67 18.91 -31.99
CA SER A 429 -6.29 18.49 -33.35
C SER A 429 -7.31 18.96 -34.40
N THR A 430 -8.61 18.85 -34.11
CA THR A 430 -9.68 19.32 -35.00
C THR A 430 -9.62 20.84 -35.17
N VAL A 431 -9.53 21.60 -34.07
CA VAL A 431 -9.39 23.07 -34.12
C VAL A 431 -8.13 23.48 -34.87
N SER A 432 -7.00 22.80 -34.67
CA SER A 432 -5.78 23.06 -35.46
C SER A 432 -5.96 22.73 -36.95
N SER A 433 -6.66 21.66 -37.32
CA SER A 433 -6.93 21.32 -38.72
C SER A 433 -7.86 22.32 -39.43
N VAL A 434 -8.83 22.88 -38.70
CA VAL A 434 -9.74 23.94 -39.16
C VAL A 434 -8.97 25.26 -39.30
N ALA A 435 -8.16 25.64 -38.31
CA ALA A 435 -7.33 26.84 -38.34
C ALA A 435 -6.27 26.82 -39.46
N ASN A 436 -5.71 25.64 -39.76
CA ASN A 436 -4.76 25.44 -40.87
C ASN A 436 -5.45 25.25 -42.25
N GLY A 437 -6.76 25.50 -42.36
CA GLY A 437 -7.49 25.48 -43.64
C GLY A 437 -7.65 24.11 -44.29
N ALA A 438 -7.38 23.01 -43.57
CA ALA A 438 -7.43 21.65 -44.12
C ALA A 438 -8.85 21.07 -44.24
N VAL A 439 -9.84 21.69 -43.58
CA VAL A 439 -11.24 21.28 -43.65
C VAL A 439 -11.97 22.07 -44.74
N ARG A 440 -12.11 21.47 -45.93
CA ARG A 440 -13.09 21.92 -46.92
C ARG A 440 -14.50 21.81 -46.32
N THR A 441 -15.28 22.86 -46.53
CA THR A 441 -16.70 23.01 -46.19
C THR A 441 -17.54 21.76 -46.51
N SER A 442 -17.89 20.98 -45.48
CA SER A 442 -18.93 19.93 -45.57
C SER A 442 -19.68 19.64 -44.26
N LEU A 443 -19.56 20.50 -43.25
CA LEU A 443 -20.20 20.34 -41.93
C LEU A 443 -20.82 21.66 -41.45
N LEU A 444 -21.68 22.25 -42.28
CA LEU A 444 -22.56 23.38 -41.92
C LEU A 444 -24.05 23.02 -41.95
N ASP A 445 -24.38 21.74 -42.16
CA ASP A 445 -25.73 21.19 -42.00
C ASP A 445 -25.73 20.08 -40.93
N GLU A 446 -25.75 20.50 -39.65
CA GLU A 446 -26.55 19.89 -38.58
C GLU A 446 -26.38 20.74 -37.30
N GLY A 447 -27.43 21.48 -36.94
CA GLY A 447 -27.39 22.43 -35.82
C GLY A 447 -27.37 21.73 -34.47
N GLY A 448 -26.21 21.70 -33.80
CA GLY A 448 -26.11 21.02 -32.50
C GLY A 448 -24.77 21.10 -31.76
N PHE A 449 -24.04 22.22 -31.81
CA PHE A 449 -22.74 22.33 -31.11
C PHE A 449 -22.41 23.69 -30.49
N VAL A 450 -23.37 24.30 -29.78
CA VAL A 450 -23.13 25.47 -28.91
C VAL A 450 -23.90 25.33 -27.59
N ASP A 451 -23.49 24.39 -26.72
CA ASP A 451 -24.06 24.31 -25.35
C ASP A 451 -23.24 23.48 -24.32
N ILE A 452 -21.90 23.42 -24.44
CA ILE A 452 -21.03 22.79 -23.42
C ILE A 452 -19.71 23.56 -23.21
N LEU A 453 -19.77 24.81 -22.71
CA LEU A 453 -18.61 25.51 -22.16
C LEU A 453 -19.00 26.42 -20.97
N PRO A 454 -18.28 26.39 -19.84
CA PRO A 454 -18.32 27.46 -18.84
C PRO A 454 -17.81 28.78 -19.43
N LYS A 455 -18.45 29.90 -19.10
CA LYS A 455 -18.18 31.22 -19.72
C LYS A 455 -16.71 31.66 -19.66
N GLU A 456 -15.98 31.30 -18.62
CA GLU A 456 -14.57 31.71 -18.42
C GLU A 456 -13.60 31.14 -19.48
N GLN A 457 -13.94 30.02 -20.14
CA GLN A 457 -13.12 29.50 -21.24
C GLN A 457 -13.46 30.14 -22.60
N LEU A 458 -14.61 30.82 -22.73
CA LEU A 458 -15.00 31.48 -23.97
C LEU A 458 -14.17 32.73 -24.25
N ASP A 459 -13.83 33.50 -23.23
CA ASP A 459 -13.19 34.80 -23.42
C ASP A 459 -11.69 34.69 -23.73
N VAL A 460 -10.97 33.71 -23.15
CA VAL A 460 -9.59 33.36 -23.56
C VAL A 460 -9.54 32.96 -25.04
N THR A 461 -10.57 32.26 -25.52
CA THR A 461 -10.66 31.82 -26.92
C THR A 461 -10.96 32.99 -27.86
N LYS A 462 -11.73 33.99 -27.43
CA LYS A 462 -11.99 35.21 -28.22
C LYS A 462 -10.76 36.09 -28.38
N GLU A 463 -9.98 36.31 -27.32
CA GLU A 463 -8.74 37.09 -27.41
C GLU A 463 -7.76 36.46 -28.41
N GLN A 464 -7.61 35.13 -28.40
CA GLN A 464 -6.77 34.44 -29.38
C GLN A 464 -7.29 34.50 -30.82
N ILE A 465 -8.61 34.54 -31.04
CA ILE A 465 -9.21 34.71 -32.36
C ILE A 465 -9.05 36.15 -32.88
N GLN A 466 -9.14 37.15 -32.00
CA GLN A 466 -9.11 38.56 -32.40
C GLN A 466 -7.71 39.03 -32.86
N VAL A 467 -6.64 38.41 -32.36
CA VAL A 467 -5.25 38.68 -32.78
C VAL A 467 -4.97 38.24 -34.24
N VAL A 468 -5.77 37.34 -34.82
CA VAL A 468 -5.54 36.77 -36.15
C VAL A 468 -6.23 37.55 -37.29
N LEU A 469 -7.11 38.52 -36.97
CA LEU A 469 -8.00 39.16 -37.96
C LEU A 469 -7.68 40.62 -38.32
N HIS A 470 -6.47 41.10 -38.03
CA HIS A 470 -5.96 42.36 -38.58
C HIS A 470 -4.75 42.13 -39.51
N PRO A 471 -4.95 41.97 -40.82
CA PRO A 471 -3.88 42.18 -41.79
C PRO A 471 -3.55 43.68 -41.81
N GLY A 472 -2.28 44.01 -41.54
CA GLY A 472 -1.79 45.38 -41.64
C GLY A 472 -1.75 45.82 -43.10
N ASP A 473 -2.55 46.84 -43.43
CA ASP A 473 -2.55 47.49 -44.73
C ASP A 473 -1.29 48.38 -44.86
N ASN A 474 -0.42 48.06 -45.82
CA ASN A 474 0.64 48.91 -46.38
C ASN A 474 1.25 48.17 -47.57
N GLY A 475 1.06 48.71 -48.78
CA GLY A 475 1.44 48.02 -50.01
C GLY A 475 2.84 48.35 -50.54
N ASP A 476 3.33 47.45 -51.40
CA ASP A 476 4.23 47.75 -52.52
C ASP A 476 3.95 46.70 -53.62
N PRO A 477 4.02 47.05 -54.92
CA PRO A 477 3.75 46.12 -56.02
C PRO A 477 4.95 45.17 -56.28
N PRO A 478 4.71 43.98 -56.85
CA PRO A 478 5.77 42.99 -57.10
C PRO A 478 6.65 43.39 -58.31
N PRO A 479 7.95 43.06 -58.29
CA PRO A 479 8.81 43.18 -59.47
C PRO A 479 8.51 42.07 -60.49
N GLU A 480 8.58 42.42 -61.78
CA GLU A 480 8.43 41.50 -62.92
C GLU A 480 9.66 40.56 -63.10
N PRO A 481 9.49 39.43 -63.81
CA PRO A 481 10.42 38.31 -63.75
C PRO A 481 11.60 38.40 -64.74
N VAL A 482 12.76 37.89 -64.30
CA VAL A 482 13.89 37.40 -65.12
C VAL A 482 14.40 36.09 -64.50
#